data_AF-A0A5C7JD33-F1
#
_entry.id   AF-A0A5C7JD33-F1
#
_cell.length_a   1.000
_cell.length_b   1.000
_cell.length_c   1.000
_cell.angle_alpha   90.00
_cell.angle_beta   90.00
_cell.angle_gamma   90.00
#
_symmetry.space_group_name_H-M   'P 1'
#
loop_
_entity.id
_entity.type
_entity.pdbx_description
1 polymer ?
#
loop_
_entity_poly.entity_id
_entity_poly.type
_entity_poly.pdbx_seq_one_letter_code
_entity_poly.pdbx_strand_id
1 'polypeptide(L)'
;MNKIIELKKSELDPTRQYLLLLNGILNLTPIEITVLAEFIDIYLKMDDLDVNDRNKITFSTPSRNIVSKNMKFKSKVSVNNYLKVLKDKKVINFADGIYSFSNVVLPPVPLTSVTFRLI
;
A
#
# COMPACT_ATOMS: atom_id res chain seq x y z
N MET A 1 27.99 -17.38 6.73
CA MET A 1 27.37 -16.59 7.83
C MET A 1 26.01 -16.11 7.36
N ASN A 2 24.92 -16.63 7.93
CA ASN A 2 23.58 -16.14 7.63
C ASN A 2 23.39 -14.79 8.35
N LYS A 3 23.22 -13.70 7.61
CA LYS A 3 22.80 -12.41 8.19
C LYS A 3 21.28 -12.39 8.24
N ILE A 4 20.72 -12.50 9.44
CA ILE A 4 19.30 -12.27 9.69
C ILE A 4 19.12 -10.77 9.84
N ILE A 5 18.36 -10.13 8.95
CA ILE A 5 17.92 -8.75 9.10
C ILE A 5 16.56 -8.80 9.77
N GLU A 6 16.52 -8.51 11.06
CA GLU A 6 15.30 -8.45 11.84
C GLU A 6 14.77 -7.02 11.80
N LEU A 7 13.61 -6.81 11.17
CA LEU A 7 12.92 -5.52 11.20
C LEU A 7 12.31 -5.34 12.60
N LYS A 8 13.07 -4.73 13.50
CA LYS A 8 12.50 -4.23 14.76
C LYS A 8 11.37 -3.26 14.40
N LYS A 9 10.25 -3.36 15.12
CA LYS A 9 9.12 -2.42 15.11
C LYS A 9 9.65 -1.01 15.46
N SER A 10 10.29 -0.37 14.49
CA SER A 10 10.78 1.00 14.59
C SER A 10 9.59 1.93 14.41
N GLU A 11 9.80 3.20 14.69
CA GLU A 11 8.81 4.29 14.62
C GLU A 11 8.15 4.49 13.23
N LEU A 12 8.49 3.65 12.24
CA LEU A 12 7.95 3.63 10.89
C LEU A 12 6.92 2.50 10.72
N ASP A 13 5.77 2.86 10.13
CA ASP A 13 4.69 1.95 9.75
C ASP A 13 5.21 0.67 9.03
N PRO A 14 4.87 -0.54 9.52
CA PRO A 14 5.25 -1.82 8.92
C PRO A 14 4.89 -1.95 7.43
N THR A 15 3.73 -1.42 7.02
CA THR A 15 3.30 -1.48 5.62
C THR A 15 4.26 -0.69 4.73
N ARG A 16 4.64 0.52 5.16
CA ARG A 16 5.65 1.33 4.47
C ARG A 16 7.01 0.63 4.37
N GLN A 17 7.46 -0.05 5.43
CA GLN A 17 8.73 -0.79 5.39
C GLN A 17 8.69 -1.94 4.37
N TYR A 18 7.59 -2.69 4.35
CA TYR A 18 7.36 -3.75 3.37
C TYR A 18 7.45 -3.21 1.93
N LEU A 19 6.78 -2.10 1.65
CA LEU A 19 6.81 -1.48 0.32
C LEU A 19 8.19 -0.94 -0.06
N LEU A 20 8.95 -0.41 0.90
CA LEU A 20 10.34 0.05 0.66
C LEU A 20 11.24 -1.10 0.22
N LEU A 21 11.06 -2.30 0.79
CA LEU A 21 11.80 -3.50 0.39
C LEU A 21 11.45 -3.94 -1.03
N LEU A 22 10.16 -3.88 -1.38
CA LEU A 22 9.70 -4.20 -2.73
C LEU A 22 10.04 -3.12 -3.77
N ASN A 23 10.50 -1.95 -3.34
CA ASN A 23 10.61 -0.79 -4.23
C ASN A 23 11.64 -0.96 -5.35
N GLY A 24 12.60 -1.89 -5.21
CA GLY A 24 13.48 -2.28 -6.31
C GLY A 24 12.74 -2.86 -7.52
N ILE A 25 11.52 -3.36 -7.32
CA ILE A 25 10.61 -3.87 -8.36
C ILE A 25 9.53 -2.84 -8.68
N LEU A 26 8.96 -2.19 -7.67
CA LEU A 26 7.81 -1.30 -7.83
C LEU A 26 8.17 0.08 -8.43
N ASN A 27 9.43 0.50 -8.30
CA ASN A 27 9.94 1.78 -8.81
C ASN A 27 9.05 2.99 -8.43
N LEU A 28 8.66 3.05 -7.16
CA LEU A 28 7.84 4.11 -6.58
C LEU A 28 8.71 5.20 -5.95
N THR A 29 8.24 6.44 -6.04
CA THR A 29 8.84 7.56 -5.30
C THR A 29 8.48 7.48 -3.81
N PRO A 30 9.23 8.15 -2.92
CA PRO A 30 8.94 8.11 -1.48
C PRO A 30 7.51 8.53 -1.12
N ILE A 31 6.95 9.49 -1.87
CA ILE A 31 5.58 9.95 -1.66
C ILE A 31 4.55 8.93 -2.15
N GLU A 32 4.80 8.28 -3.31
CA GLU A 32 3.93 7.23 -3.84
C GLU A 32 3.88 6.01 -2.91
N ILE A 33 5.02 5.61 -2.35
CA ILE A 33 5.10 4.55 -1.33
C ILE A 33 4.23 4.90 -0.13
N THR A 34 4.31 6.14 0.34
CA THR A 34 3.57 6.59 1.51
C THR A 34 2.06 6.65 1.22
N VAL A 35 1.66 7.13 0.04
CA VAL A 35 0.25 7.09 -0.40
C VAL A 35 -0.25 5.66 -0.51
N LEU A 36 0.53 4.75 -1.08
CA LEU A 36 0.17 3.34 -1.21
C LEU A 36 0.02 2.67 0.16
N ALA A 37 0.92 2.94 1.10
CA ALA A 37 0.86 2.43 2.46
C ALA A 37 -0.44 2.83 3.15
N GLU A 38 -0.83 4.12 3.07
CA GLU A 38 -2.09 4.61 3.64
C GLU A 38 -3.33 3.87 3.10
N PHE A 39 -3.36 3.54 1.81
CA PHE A 39 -4.45 2.74 1.24
C PHE A 39 -4.42 1.28 1.71
N ILE A 40 -3.23 0.67 1.79
CA ILE A 40 -3.09 -0.71 2.27
C ILE A 40 -3.50 -0.81 3.75
N ASP A 41 -3.15 0.17 4.58
CA ASP A 41 -3.55 0.20 5.98
C ASP A 41 -5.07 0.29 6.15
N ILE A 42 -5.75 1.05 5.29
CA ILE A 42 -7.23 1.05 5.25
C ILE A 42 -7.73 -0.34 4.88
N TYR A 43 -7.17 -0.95 3.83
CA TYR A 43 -7.57 -2.27 3.35
C TYR A 43 -7.39 -3.38 4.40
N LEU A 44 -6.29 -3.35 5.15
CA LEU A 44 -5.95 -4.36 6.17
C LEU A 44 -6.82 -4.28 7.43
N LYS A 45 -7.43 -3.11 7.71
CA LYS A 45 -8.35 -2.94 8.86
C LYS A 45 -9.74 -3.55 8.66
N MET A 46 -10.04 -4.03 7.45
CA MET A 46 -11.34 -4.59 7.06
C MET A 46 -11.17 -6.07 6.67
N ASP A 47 -10.43 -6.84 7.47
CA ASP A 47 -10.11 -8.24 7.18
C ASP A 47 -11.32 -9.19 7.29
N ASP A 48 -12.41 -8.71 7.91
CA ASP A 48 -13.70 -9.37 8.05
C ASP A 48 -14.58 -9.30 6.78
N LEU A 49 -14.26 -8.41 5.83
CA LEU A 49 -15.00 -8.23 4.58
C LEU A 49 -14.41 -9.04 3.42
N ASP A 50 -15.23 -9.35 2.42
CA ASP A 50 -14.73 -9.98 1.19
C ASP A 50 -13.84 -9.01 0.39
N VAL A 51 -13.00 -9.58 -0.49
CA VAL A 51 -11.99 -8.83 -1.25
C VAL A 51 -12.59 -7.70 -2.10
N ASN A 52 -13.76 -7.91 -2.71
CA ASN A 52 -14.37 -6.91 -3.58
C ASN A 52 -14.92 -5.73 -2.76
N ASP A 53 -15.57 -6.01 -1.64
CA ASP A 53 -16.09 -4.94 -0.78
C ASP A 53 -14.97 -4.17 -0.08
N ARG A 54 -13.90 -4.86 0.35
CA ARG A 54 -12.66 -4.20 0.83
C ARG A 54 -12.08 -3.26 -0.22
N ASN A 55 -11.97 -3.71 -1.46
CA ASN A 55 -11.45 -2.93 -2.57
C ASN A 55 -12.33 -1.68 -2.82
N LYS A 56 -13.66 -1.85 -2.92
CA LYS A 56 -14.60 -0.74 -3.10
C LYS A 56 -14.46 0.31 -2.00
N ILE A 57 -14.40 -0.11 -0.74
CA ILE A 57 -14.30 0.80 0.41
C ILE A 57 -12.93 1.47 0.44
N THR A 58 -11.84 0.72 0.21
CA THR A 58 -10.45 1.23 0.24
C THR A 58 -10.26 2.39 -0.73
N PHE A 59 -10.78 2.26 -1.95
CA PHE A 59 -10.63 3.29 -2.98
C PHE A 59 -11.84 4.22 -3.10
N SER A 60 -12.76 4.20 -2.12
CA SER A 60 -13.95 5.06 -2.08
C SER A 60 -13.59 6.53 -1.83
N THR A 61 -14.55 7.43 -2.11
CA THR A 61 -14.39 8.87 -1.84
C THR A 61 -14.07 9.17 -0.36
N PRO A 62 -14.75 8.56 0.64
CA PRO A 62 -14.37 8.70 2.05
C PRO A 62 -12.91 8.34 2.32
N SER A 63 -12.44 7.19 1.86
CA SER A 63 -11.06 6.75 2.07
C SER A 63 -10.05 7.66 1.39
N ARG A 64 -10.33 8.14 0.17
CA ARG A 64 -9.49 9.15 -0.49
C ARG A 64 -9.40 10.46 0.29
N ASN A 65 -10.48 10.87 0.98
CA ASN A 65 -10.46 12.05 1.84
C ASN A 65 -9.57 11.82 3.07
N ILE A 66 -9.61 10.62 3.66
CA ILE A 66 -8.75 10.24 4.78
C ILE A 66 -7.28 10.31 4.35
N VAL A 67 -6.92 9.65 3.24
CA VAL A 67 -5.56 9.67 2.70
C VAL A 67 -5.12 11.10 2.38
N SER A 68 -5.98 11.92 1.74
CA SER A 68 -5.66 13.32 1.45
C SER A 68 -5.34 14.13 2.71
N LYS A 69 -6.06 13.89 3.80
CA LYS A 69 -5.87 14.57 5.08
C LYS A 69 -4.57 14.12 5.76
N ASN A 70 -4.32 12.81 5.82
CA ASN A 70 -3.12 12.24 6.43
C ASN A 70 -1.85 12.70 5.70
N MET A 71 -1.92 12.76 4.37
CA MET A 71 -0.82 13.24 3.52
C MET A 71 -0.69 14.76 3.45
N LYS A 72 -1.57 15.52 4.13
CA LYS A 72 -1.61 16.99 4.11
C LYS A 72 -1.64 17.58 2.69
N PHE A 73 -2.27 16.88 1.74
CA PHE A 73 -2.41 17.39 0.38
C PHE A 73 -3.38 18.57 0.35
N LYS A 74 -3.01 19.63 -0.38
CA LYS A 74 -3.84 20.84 -0.53
C LYS A 74 -5.11 20.62 -1.37
N SER A 75 -5.16 19.53 -2.15
CA SER A 75 -6.28 19.24 -3.05
C SER A 75 -6.50 17.73 -3.21
N LYS A 76 -7.79 17.34 -3.27
CA LYS A 76 -8.25 15.98 -3.56
C LYS A 76 -7.79 15.46 -4.93
N VAL A 77 -7.54 16.38 -5.88
CA VAL A 77 -6.99 16.05 -7.20
C VAL A 77 -5.66 15.31 -7.08
N SER A 78 -4.87 15.63 -6.05
CA SER A 78 -3.56 15.00 -5.80
C SER A 78 -3.70 13.49 -5.56
N VAL A 79 -4.68 13.06 -4.77
CA VAL A 79 -4.89 11.62 -4.50
C VAL A 79 -5.31 10.87 -5.77
N ASN A 80 -6.20 11.44 -6.57
CA ASN A 80 -6.61 10.83 -7.84
C ASN A 80 -5.44 10.72 -8.83
N ASN A 81 -4.54 11.72 -8.85
CA ASN A 81 -3.32 11.67 -9.65
C ASN A 81 -2.40 10.54 -9.17
N TYR A 82 -2.24 10.35 -7.86
CA TYR A 82 -1.47 9.22 -7.33
C TYR A 82 -2.11 7.86 -7.66
N LEU A 83 -3.44 7.73 -7.58
CA LEU A 83 -4.11 6.49 -8.02
C LEU A 83 -3.84 6.20 -9.50
N LYS A 84 -3.85 7.23 -10.36
CA LYS A 84 -3.47 7.09 -11.77
C LYS A 84 -2.02 6.60 -11.90
N VAL A 85 -1.08 7.23 -11.21
CA VAL A 85 0.34 6.83 -11.25
C VAL A 85 0.54 5.40 -10.75
N LEU A 86 -0.08 5.02 -9.63
CA LEU A 86 -0.02 3.65 -9.09
C LEU A 86 -0.61 2.64 -10.07
N LYS A 87 -1.69 2.99 -10.78
CA LYS A 87 -2.27 2.15 -11.83
C LYS A 87 -1.34 2.02 -13.03
N ASP A 88 -0.76 3.12 -13.49
CA ASP A 88 0.14 3.13 -14.64
C ASP A 88 1.43 2.33 -14.35
N LYS A 89 1.85 2.28 -13.09
CA LYS A 89 2.93 1.43 -12.59
C LYS A 89 2.51 -0.01 -12.25
N LYS A 90 1.26 -0.40 -12.54
CA LYS A 90 0.69 -1.75 -12.30
C LYS A 90 0.74 -2.21 -10.84
N VAL A 91 0.78 -1.25 -9.91
CA VAL A 91 0.75 -1.50 -8.47
C VAL A 91 -0.69 -1.70 -8.00
N ILE A 92 -1.62 -0.99 -8.64
CA ILE A 92 -3.05 -1.23 -8.53
C ILE A 92 -3.63 -1.46 -9.93
N ASN A 93 -4.77 -2.14 -10.00
CA ASN A 93 -5.53 -2.38 -11.21
C ASN A 93 -6.88 -1.66 -11.13
N PHE A 94 -7.50 -1.43 -12.29
CA PHE A 94 -8.87 -0.93 -12.36
C PHE A 94 -9.63 -1.78 -13.39
N ALA A 95 -10.61 -2.54 -12.92
CA ALA A 95 -11.45 -3.40 -13.74
C ALA A 95 -12.88 -3.34 -13.21
N ASP A 96 -13.87 -3.38 -14.10
CA ASP A 96 -15.29 -3.38 -13.74
C ASP A 96 -15.72 -2.25 -12.77
N GLY A 97 -15.08 -1.07 -12.92
CA GLY A 97 -15.36 0.09 -12.08
C GLY A 97 -14.72 0.06 -10.68
N ILE A 98 -13.91 -0.95 -10.37
CA ILE A 98 -13.33 -1.17 -9.04
C ILE A 98 -11.80 -1.18 -9.14
N TYR A 99 -11.15 -0.49 -8.20
CA TYR A 99 -9.70 -0.56 -8.03
C TYR A 99 -9.34 -1.76 -7.16
N SER A 100 -8.25 -2.45 -7.48
CA SER A 100 -7.71 -3.55 -6.69
C SER A 100 -6.19 -3.46 -6.60
N PHE A 101 -5.61 -4.02 -5.53
CA PHE A 101 -4.15 -4.11 -5.43
C PHE A 101 -3.60 -5.22 -6.33
N SER A 102 -2.37 -5.02 -6.82
CA SER A 102 -1.59 -6.13 -7.38
C SER A 102 -1.19 -7.11 -6.28
N ASN A 103 -1.17 -8.40 -6.58
CA ASN A 103 -0.86 -9.45 -5.59
C ASN A 103 0.51 -9.26 -4.90
N VAL A 104 1.45 -8.59 -5.57
CA VAL A 104 2.80 -8.35 -5.03
C VAL A 104 2.82 -7.29 -3.93
N VAL A 105 1.88 -6.33 -3.94
CA VAL A 105 1.93 -5.18 -3.02
C VAL A 105 1.16 -5.39 -1.73
N LEU A 106 0.26 -6.38 -1.68
CA LEU A 106 -0.36 -6.77 -0.43
C LEU A 106 0.61 -7.67 0.34
N PRO A 107 0.91 -7.34 1.60
CA PRO A 107 1.71 -8.24 2.40
C PRO A 107 0.94 -9.52 2.72
N PRO A 108 1.61 -10.69 2.83
CA PRO A 108 0.99 -11.91 3.32
C PRO A 108 0.58 -11.70 4.79
N VAL A 109 -0.73 -11.64 5.04
CA VAL A 109 -1.30 -11.36 6.36
C VAL A 109 -1.40 -12.66 7.18
N PRO A 110 -1.14 -12.63 8.50
CA PRO A 110 -0.60 -11.52 9.28
C PRO A 110 0.93 -11.44 9.22
N LEU A 111 1.45 -10.25 8.91
CA LEU A 111 2.88 -9.94 8.98
C LEU A 111 3.35 -9.94 10.43
N THR A 112 3.85 -11.08 10.91
CA THR A 112 4.57 -11.16 12.19
C THR A 112 6.07 -10.90 12.01
N SER A 113 6.62 -11.22 10.83
CA SER A 113 7.99 -10.89 10.42
C SER A 113 8.17 -11.09 8.91
N VAL A 114 9.18 -10.45 8.30
CA VAL A 114 9.62 -10.70 6.92
C VAL A 114 11.07 -11.17 6.98
N THR A 115 11.36 -12.39 6.51
CA THR A 115 12.72 -12.97 6.51
C THR A 115 13.21 -13.18 5.09
N PHE A 116 14.42 -12.69 4.77
CA PHE A 116 15.07 -12.96 3.48
C PHE A 116 16.36 -13.75 3.67
N ARG A 117 16.60 -14.69 2.76
CA ARG A 117 17.88 -15.40 2.64
C ARG A 117 18.61 -14.86 1.42
N LEU A 118 19.72 -14.17 1.66
CA LEU A 118 20.65 -13.79 0.58
C LEU A 118 21.48 -15.03 0.22
N ILE A 119 21.49 -15.39 -1.06
CA ILE A 119 22.28 -16.48 -1.63
C ILE A 119 23.56 -15.92 -2.23
#